data_AF-A0A2N1V1G7-F1
#
_entry.id   AF-A0A2N1V1G7-F1
#
_cell.length_a   1.000
_cell.length_b   1.000
_cell.length_c   1.000
_cell.angle_alpha   90.00
_cell.angle_beta   90.00
_cell.angle_gamma   90.00
#
_symmetry.space_group_name_H-M   'P 1'
#
loop_
_entity.id
_entity.type
_entity.pdbx_description
1 polymer ?
#
loop_
_entity_poly.entity_id
_entity_poly.type
_entity_poly.pdbx_seq_one_letter_code
_entity_poly.pdbx_strand_id
1 'polypeptide(L)'
;MAAIKKIERDYNLEDLDMLQLAQVFHDNFIIDKTAFTAAFPILADPFAANFQTAIDTADDIPSGGEVDSEIAVITEELNAKMPEARAALQKLFTYTEITWNSEAKTNSFGKNKYEKARQSQLKIKELLELAHRQAEITTNKTPLIAAGYTQADIDELETLMDEIDELNRDQELALSDRGTKTEVRVTAMNAVWEFMRQINKTSKVVFVDSPAKLDMYLLYPTSSSSLPKVQNLEATVDAGPPMVAELTWDAVVDAPEYQVFMSQVAVGQPAGTYDWVAGTIFTNWNQPIVYGFRFWFKVRAIDEPTTGAFSDAVFVEP
;
A
#
# COMPACT_ATOMS: atom_id res chain seq x y z
N MET A 1 6.21 8.02 -37.17
CA MET A 1 5.71 7.79 -35.79
C MET A 1 6.87 7.99 -34.85
N ALA A 2 6.89 9.09 -34.09
CA ALA A 2 7.88 9.26 -33.03
C ALA A 2 7.56 8.23 -31.94
N ALA A 3 8.53 7.44 -31.53
CA ALA A 3 8.38 6.56 -30.38
C ALA A 3 8.07 7.45 -29.17
N ILE A 4 6.89 7.28 -28.57
CA ILE A 4 6.53 7.93 -27.31
C ILE A 4 7.55 7.43 -26.30
N LYS A 5 8.43 8.32 -25.84
CA LYS A 5 9.42 7.99 -24.82
C LYS A 5 8.65 7.69 -23.54
N LYS A 6 8.69 6.43 -23.09
CA LYS A 6 8.10 6.01 -21.83
C LYS A 6 8.62 6.91 -20.71
N ILE A 7 7.72 7.47 -19.91
CA ILE A 7 8.10 8.23 -18.72
C ILE A 7 8.65 7.22 -17.70
N GLU A 8 9.88 7.44 -17.25
CA GLU A 8 10.57 6.61 -16.27
C GLU A 8 10.50 7.26 -14.89
N ARG A 9 10.53 6.44 -13.83
CA ARG A 9 10.60 6.95 -12.45
C ARG A 9 12.00 7.50 -12.17
N ASP A 10 12.07 8.62 -11.47
CA ASP A 10 13.31 9.28 -11.06
C ASP A 10 13.88 8.73 -9.73
N TYR A 11 13.21 7.73 -9.15
CA TYR A 11 13.51 7.10 -7.86
C TYR A 11 13.38 5.58 -7.94
N ASN A 12 14.01 4.89 -6.97
CA ASN A 12 14.02 3.42 -6.87
C ASN A 12 13.24 2.87 -5.66
N LEU A 13 12.56 3.72 -4.90
CA LEU A 13 11.65 3.33 -3.81
C LEU A 13 10.33 2.78 -4.35
N GLU A 14 9.61 2.01 -3.54
CA GLU A 14 8.20 1.71 -3.82
C GLU A 14 7.36 3.01 -3.73
N ASP A 15 6.27 3.10 -4.50
CA ASP A 15 5.48 4.34 -4.61
C ASP A 15 4.92 4.77 -3.23
N LEU A 16 4.49 3.83 -2.39
CA LEU A 16 3.97 4.10 -1.03
C LEU A 16 5.08 4.56 -0.08
N ASP A 17 6.23 3.89 -0.08
CA ASP A 17 7.39 4.29 0.72
C ASP A 17 7.89 5.69 0.32
N MET A 18 7.85 6.01 -0.98
CA MET A 18 8.23 7.32 -1.50
C MET A 18 7.28 8.41 -1.00
N LEU A 19 5.96 8.19 -1.03
CA LEU A 19 4.98 9.15 -0.51
C LEU A 19 5.08 9.32 1.01
N GLN A 20 5.27 8.23 1.76
CA GLN A 20 5.48 8.31 3.20
C GLN A 20 6.74 9.13 3.53
N LEU A 21 7.84 8.87 2.83
CA LEU A 21 9.07 9.63 2.98
C LEU A 21 8.87 11.11 2.57
N ALA A 22 8.10 11.38 1.52
CA ALA A 22 7.78 12.73 1.08
C ALA A 22 7.02 13.52 2.15
N GLN A 23 6.06 12.89 2.84
CA GLN A 23 5.32 13.52 3.93
C GLN A 23 6.26 13.86 5.10
N VAL A 24 7.16 12.93 5.47
CA VAL A 24 8.18 13.19 6.51
C VAL A 24 9.10 14.34 6.09
N PHE A 25 9.53 14.38 4.83
CA PHE A 25 10.32 15.50 4.27
C PHE A 25 9.59 16.83 4.38
N HIS A 26 8.31 16.85 4.02
CA HIS A 26 7.47 18.04 4.07
C HIS A 26 7.32 18.56 5.50
N ASP A 27 6.99 17.68 6.45
CA ASP A 27 6.78 18.05 7.85
C ASP A 27 8.06 18.58 8.49
N ASN A 28 9.20 17.91 8.25
CA ASN A 28 10.51 18.38 8.68
C ASN A 28 10.86 19.73 8.02
N PHE A 29 10.58 19.89 6.72
CA PHE A 29 10.83 21.14 6.01
C PHE A 29 10.01 22.30 6.59
N ILE A 30 8.76 22.08 6.99
CA ILE A 30 7.93 23.10 7.66
C ILE A 30 8.58 23.56 8.96
N ILE A 31 9.02 22.62 9.80
CA ILE A 31 9.68 22.91 11.08
C ILE A 31 10.92 23.79 10.86
N ASP A 32 11.72 23.45 9.85
CA ASP A 32 13.00 24.10 9.56
C ASP A 32 12.92 25.23 8.51
N LYS A 33 11.70 25.60 8.08
CA LYS A 33 11.46 26.48 6.94
C LYS A 33 12.20 27.81 7.05
N THR A 34 12.27 28.39 8.25
CA THR A 34 13.01 29.64 8.47
C THR A 34 14.49 29.50 8.13
N ALA A 35 15.13 28.39 8.50
CA ALA A 35 16.54 28.15 8.19
C ALA A 35 16.76 27.97 6.67
N PHE A 36 15.89 27.19 6.01
CA PHE A 36 15.94 27.01 4.56
C PHE A 36 15.74 28.32 3.80
N THR A 37 14.72 29.10 4.14
CA THR A 37 14.38 30.34 3.42
C THR A 37 15.37 31.48 3.63
N ALA A 38 16.06 31.51 4.78
CA ALA A 38 17.15 32.45 5.03
C ALA A 38 18.33 32.22 4.09
N ALA A 39 18.67 30.95 3.81
CA ALA A 39 19.76 30.58 2.90
C ALA A 39 19.33 30.52 1.43
N PHE A 40 18.09 30.09 1.17
CA PHE A 40 17.55 29.80 -0.16
C PHE A 40 16.13 30.38 -0.31
N PRO A 41 15.99 31.66 -0.72
CA PRO A 41 14.69 32.29 -0.91
C PRO A 41 13.75 31.60 -1.91
N ILE A 42 14.28 30.76 -2.81
CA ILE A 42 13.47 29.94 -3.74
C ILE A 42 12.57 28.92 -3.02
N LEU A 43 12.91 28.57 -1.77
CA LEU A 43 12.13 27.68 -0.92
C LEU A 43 11.11 28.44 -0.04
N ALA A 44 10.96 29.75 -0.24
CA ALA A 44 9.92 30.53 0.44
C ALA A 44 8.53 30.15 -0.06
N ASP A 45 7.49 30.72 0.56
CA ASP A 45 6.13 30.51 0.09
C ASP A 45 6.00 30.89 -1.39
N PRO A 46 5.33 30.05 -2.21
CA PRO A 46 4.43 28.96 -1.82
C PRO A 46 5.04 27.53 -1.81
N PHE A 47 6.36 27.37 -1.68
CA PHE A 47 7.03 26.07 -1.86
C PHE A 47 6.44 24.92 -1.03
N ALA A 48 6.24 25.09 0.28
CA ALA A 48 5.67 24.05 1.14
C ALA A 48 4.25 23.65 0.70
N ALA A 49 3.39 24.64 0.41
CA ALA A 49 2.03 24.38 -0.03
C ALA A 49 2.01 23.62 -1.37
N ASN A 50 2.87 24.01 -2.32
CA ASN A 50 2.99 23.31 -3.60
C ASN A 50 3.50 21.87 -3.42
N PHE A 51 4.40 21.65 -2.46
CA PHE A 51 4.89 20.31 -2.15
C PHE A 51 3.78 19.43 -1.58
N GLN A 52 3.01 19.90 -0.59
CA GLN A 52 1.86 19.15 -0.08
C GLN A 52 0.83 18.86 -1.18
N THR A 53 0.49 19.85 -2.01
CA THR A 53 -0.42 19.62 -3.15
C THR A 53 0.10 18.56 -4.12
N ALA A 54 1.41 18.49 -4.35
CA ALA A 54 2.00 17.44 -5.17
C ALA A 54 1.87 16.05 -4.53
N ILE A 55 2.06 15.95 -3.20
CA ILE A 55 1.85 14.71 -2.43
C ILE A 55 0.39 14.27 -2.55
N ASP A 56 -0.56 15.16 -2.23
CA ASP A 56 -2.00 14.86 -2.27
C ASP A 56 -2.42 14.42 -3.69
N THR A 57 -1.95 15.12 -4.72
CA THR A 57 -2.24 14.78 -6.12
C THR A 57 -1.69 13.41 -6.51
N ALA A 58 -0.53 13.02 -5.98
CA ALA A 58 0.08 11.73 -6.28
C ALA A 58 -0.62 10.58 -5.53
N ASP A 59 -1.07 10.82 -4.29
CA ASP A 59 -1.80 9.87 -3.45
C ASP A 59 -3.23 9.61 -3.96
N ASP A 60 -3.90 10.63 -4.50
CA ASP A 60 -5.25 10.52 -5.09
C ASP A 60 -5.28 9.68 -6.38
N ILE A 61 -4.13 9.36 -6.99
CA ILE A 61 -4.08 8.58 -8.23
C ILE A 61 -4.05 7.08 -7.88
N PRO A 62 -5.05 6.29 -8.32
CA PRO A 62 -5.12 4.87 -8.00
C PRO A 62 -3.84 4.11 -8.39
N SER A 63 -3.43 3.21 -7.50
CA SER A 63 -2.37 2.25 -7.77
C SER A 63 -2.77 1.27 -8.89
N GLY A 64 -1.79 0.58 -9.47
CA GLY A 64 -2.08 -0.46 -10.47
C GLY A 64 -2.95 -1.58 -9.90
N GLY A 65 -2.77 -1.92 -8.62
CA GLY A 65 -3.56 -2.94 -7.94
C GLY A 65 -5.01 -2.52 -7.69
N GLU A 66 -5.25 -1.24 -7.39
CA GLU A 66 -6.61 -0.70 -7.26
C GLU A 66 -7.35 -0.69 -8.60
N VAL A 67 -6.70 -0.28 -9.69
CA VAL A 67 -7.28 -0.36 -11.04
C VAL A 67 -7.59 -1.81 -11.43
N ASP A 68 -6.69 -2.75 -11.11
CA ASP A 68 -6.91 -4.17 -11.39
C ASP A 68 -8.09 -4.72 -10.54
N SER A 69 -8.26 -4.23 -9.31
CA SER A 69 -9.38 -4.58 -8.44
C SER A 69 -10.70 -4.01 -8.96
N GLU A 70 -10.71 -2.76 -9.43
CA GLU A 70 -11.87 -2.11 -10.07
C GLU A 70 -12.35 -2.92 -11.29
N ILE A 71 -11.42 -3.32 -12.17
CA ILE A 71 -11.74 -4.18 -13.32
C ILE A 71 -12.29 -5.55 -12.88
N ALA A 72 -11.77 -6.12 -11.79
CA ALA A 72 -12.25 -7.38 -11.26
C ALA A 72 -13.70 -7.28 -10.75
N VAL A 73 -14.05 -6.19 -10.04
CA VAL A 73 -15.41 -5.93 -9.57
C VAL A 73 -16.38 -5.82 -10.75
N ILE A 74 -16.06 -5.01 -11.77
CA ILE A 74 -16.90 -4.88 -12.98
C ILE A 74 -17.09 -6.25 -13.67
N THR A 75 -16.03 -7.07 -13.70
CA THR A 75 -16.08 -8.42 -14.27
C THR A 75 -17.03 -9.34 -13.48
N GLU A 76 -17.01 -9.25 -12.15
CA GLU A 76 -17.90 -10.01 -11.27
C GLU A 76 -19.36 -9.62 -11.49
N GLU A 77 -19.65 -8.32 -11.53
CA GLU A 77 -20.99 -7.78 -11.79
C GLU A 77 -21.52 -8.21 -13.17
N LEU A 78 -20.68 -8.14 -14.20
CA LEU A 78 -21.02 -8.60 -15.54
C LEU A 78 -21.32 -10.11 -15.56
N ASN A 79 -20.56 -10.90 -14.81
CA ASN A 79 -20.80 -12.34 -14.67
C ASN A 79 -22.11 -12.64 -13.92
N ALA A 80 -22.51 -11.80 -12.97
CA ALA A 80 -23.77 -11.91 -12.25
C ALA A 80 -24.99 -11.65 -13.16
N LYS A 81 -24.86 -10.77 -14.17
CA LYS A 81 -25.93 -10.50 -15.16
C LYS A 81 -26.15 -11.63 -16.16
N MET A 82 -25.13 -12.44 -16.43
CA MET A 82 -25.24 -13.55 -17.38
C MET A 82 -26.34 -14.59 -17.05
N PRO A 83 -26.47 -15.13 -15.83
CA PRO A 83 -27.58 -16.02 -15.48
C PRO A 83 -28.95 -15.34 -15.56
N GLU A 84 -29.07 -14.05 -15.20
CA GLU A 84 -30.33 -13.29 -15.30
C GLU A 84 -30.78 -13.18 -16.77
N ALA A 85 -29.88 -12.76 -17.66
CA ALA A 85 -30.11 -12.71 -19.10
C ALA A 85 -30.51 -14.06 -19.70
N ARG A 86 -29.85 -15.15 -19.27
CA ARG A 86 -30.20 -16.51 -19.71
C ARG A 86 -31.61 -16.91 -19.27
N ALA A 87 -31.98 -16.59 -18.03
CA ALA A 87 -33.30 -16.90 -17.48
C ALA A 87 -34.41 -16.14 -18.21
N ALA A 88 -34.23 -14.83 -18.42
CA ALA A 88 -35.18 -13.99 -19.15
C ALA A 88 -35.40 -14.49 -20.59
N LEU A 89 -34.32 -14.81 -21.31
CA LEU A 89 -34.41 -15.38 -22.66
C LEU A 89 -35.11 -16.75 -22.69
N GLN A 90 -34.78 -17.65 -21.76
CA GLN A 90 -35.43 -18.96 -21.67
C GLN A 90 -36.93 -18.85 -21.36
N LYS A 91 -37.29 -17.90 -20.48
CA LYS A 91 -38.69 -17.57 -20.18
C LYS A 91 -39.41 -17.12 -21.44
N LEU A 92 -38.87 -16.15 -22.17
CA LEU A 92 -39.44 -15.69 -23.45
C LEU A 92 -39.61 -16.85 -24.43
N PHE A 93 -38.58 -17.67 -24.65
CA PHE A 93 -38.67 -18.79 -25.60
C PHE A 93 -39.78 -19.77 -25.23
N THR A 94 -39.95 -20.07 -23.94
CA THR A 94 -41.04 -20.91 -23.44
C THR A 94 -42.40 -20.31 -23.79
N TYR A 95 -42.59 -19.00 -23.57
CA TYR A 95 -43.84 -18.33 -23.94
C TYR A 95 -44.07 -18.30 -25.45
N THR A 96 -43.02 -18.12 -26.26
CA THR A 96 -43.15 -18.17 -27.73
C THR A 96 -43.58 -19.57 -28.21
N GLU A 97 -43.08 -20.63 -27.58
CA GLU A 97 -43.51 -22.01 -27.87
C GLU A 97 -44.95 -22.26 -27.48
N ILE A 98 -45.38 -21.82 -26.30
CA ILE A 98 -46.76 -21.97 -25.84
C ILE A 98 -47.72 -21.18 -26.75
N THR A 99 -47.35 -19.97 -27.14
CA THR A 99 -48.22 -19.04 -27.89
C THR A 99 -48.47 -19.49 -29.32
N TRP A 100 -47.43 -20.01 -30.00
CA TRP A 100 -47.50 -20.32 -31.43
C TRP A 100 -47.27 -21.78 -31.80
N ASN A 101 -46.69 -22.58 -30.90
CA ASN A 101 -46.25 -23.96 -31.17
C ASN A 101 -45.50 -24.09 -32.51
N SER A 102 -44.64 -23.11 -32.78
CA SER A 102 -43.93 -22.98 -34.05
C SER A 102 -42.45 -22.72 -33.79
N GLU A 103 -41.61 -23.65 -34.22
CA GLU A 103 -40.15 -23.52 -34.12
C GLU A 103 -39.64 -22.32 -34.93
N ALA A 104 -40.17 -22.11 -36.14
CA ALA A 104 -39.82 -20.97 -36.98
C ALA A 104 -40.15 -19.65 -36.29
N LYS A 105 -41.30 -19.58 -35.61
CA LYS A 105 -41.69 -18.39 -34.84
C LYS A 105 -40.79 -18.18 -33.63
N THR A 106 -40.51 -19.23 -32.87
CA THR A 106 -39.60 -19.17 -31.72
C THR A 106 -38.19 -18.74 -32.14
N ASN A 107 -37.72 -19.23 -33.29
CA ASN A 107 -36.44 -18.84 -33.87
C ASN A 107 -36.40 -17.39 -34.36
N SER A 108 -37.54 -16.75 -34.66
CA SER A 108 -37.54 -15.32 -35.00
C SER A 108 -37.13 -14.45 -33.82
N PHE A 109 -37.35 -14.91 -32.58
CA PHE A 109 -36.86 -14.28 -31.35
C PHE A 109 -35.40 -14.65 -31.02
N GLY A 110 -34.76 -15.50 -31.83
CA GLY A 110 -33.34 -15.82 -31.72
C GLY A 110 -32.99 -17.09 -30.92
N LYS A 111 -33.94 -17.98 -30.63
CA LYS A 111 -33.67 -19.25 -29.92
C LYS A 111 -32.53 -20.06 -30.58
N ASN A 112 -32.47 -20.11 -31.90
CA ASN A 112 -31.39 -20.76 -32.65
C ASN A 112 -29.99 -20.16 -32.41
N LYS A 113 -29.88 -18.95 -31.86
CA LYS A 113 -28.61 -18.30 -31.50
C LYS A 113 -28.22 -18.53 -30.03
N TYR A 114 -29.16 -19.01 -29.20
CA TYR A 114 -29.02 -19.07 -27.75
C TYR A 114 -27.79 -19.85 -27.26
N GLU A 115 -27.51 -21.03 -27.83
CA GLU A 115 -26.39 -21.87 -27.37
C GLU A 115 -25.02 -21.19 -27.53
N LYS A 116 -24.87 -20.34 -28.55
CA LYS A 116 -23.65 -19.54 -28.73
C LYS A 116 -23.67 -18.28 -27.87
N ALA A 117 -24.85 -17.69 -27.69
CA ALA A 117 -25.04 -16.46 -26.92
C ALA A 117 -24.81 -16.66 -25.42
N ARG A 118 -25.31 -17.76 -24.85
CA ARG A 118 -25.22 -18.06 -23.41
C ARG A 118 -23.78 -18.13 -22.88
N GLN A 119 -22.77 -18.28 -23.75
CA GLN A 119 -21.36 -18.39 -23.37
C GLN A 119 -20.58 -17.08 -23.58
N SER A 120 -21.21 -16.01 -24.05
CA SER A 120 -20.53 -14.77 -24.43
C SER A 120 -21.37 -13.56 -24.04
N GLN A 121 -20.77 -12.65 -23.26
CA GLN A 121 -21.39 -11.40 -22.82
C GLN A 121 -21.86 -10.55 -24.02
N LEU A 122 -21.01 -10.38 -25.02
CA LEU A 122 -21.36 -9.65 -26.24
C LEU A 122 -22.54 -10.29 -26.99
N LYS A 123 -22.51 -11.61 -27.16
CA LYS A 123 -23.56 -12.31 -27.93
C LYS A 123 -24.88 -12.42 -27.18
N ILE A 124 -24.86 -12.49 -25.84
CA ILE A 124 -26.11 -12.48 -25.07
C ILE A 124 -26.79 -11.13 -25.13
N LYS A 125 -26.02 -10.02 -25.11
CA LYS A 125 -26.54 -8.67 -25.35
C LYS A 125 -27.23 -8.58 -26.72
N GLU A 126 -26.55 -8.98 -27.80
CA GLU A 126 -27.15 -8.99 -29.15
C GLU A 126 -28.43 -9.83 -29.23
N LEU A 127 -28.49 -10.92 -28.46
CA LEU A 127 -29.67 -11.77 -28.41
C LEU A 127 -30.81 -11.14 -27.61
N LEU A 128 -30.53 -10.49 -26.48
CA LEU A 128 -31.51 -9.71 -25.71
C LEU A 128 -32.10 -8.60 -26.57
N GLU A 129 -31.27 -7.86 -27.32
CA GLU A 129 -31.73 -6.80 -28.21
C GLU A 129 -32.70 -7.35 -29.29
N LEU A 130 -32.34 -8.47 -29.93
CA LEU A 130 -33.21 -9.13 -30.90
C LEU A 130 -34.52 -9.60 -30.26
N ALA A 131 -34.44 -10.23 -29.09
CA ALA A 131 -35.57 -10.75 -28.34
C ALA A 131 -36.54 -9.63 -27.95
N HIS A 132 -36.03 -8.56 -27.34
CA HIS A 132 -36.79 -7.37 -26.96
C HIS A 132 -37.48 -6.74 -28.19
N ARG A 133 -36.70 -6.47 -29.25
CA ARG A 133 -37.24 -5.89 -30.49
C ARG A 133 -38.37 -6.73 -31.08
N GLN A 134 -38.25 -8.06 -31.06
CA GLN A 134 -39.30 -8.96 -31.56
C GLN A 134 -40.50 -9.01 -30.62
N ALA A 135 -40.30 -8.95 -29.31
CA ALA A 135 -41.37 -8.93 -28.32
C ALA A 135 -42.18 -7.62 -28.36
N GLU A 136 -41.56 -6.51 -28.74
CA GLU A 136 -42.22 -5.21 -28.90
C GLU A 136 -43.05 -5.06 -30.19
N ILE A 137 -42.80 -5.89 -31.22
CA ILE A 137 -43.62 -5.85 -32.44
C ILE A 137 -45.07 -6.17 -32.07
N THR A 138 -46.01 -5.28 -32.40
CA THR A 138 -47.42 -5.38 -31.99
C THR A 138 -48.08 -6.73 -32.29
N THR A 139 -47.75 -7.33 -33.45
CA THR A 139 -48.27 -8.64 -33.88
C THR A 139 -47.71 -9.83 -33.07
N ASN A 140 -46.60 -9.64 -32.37
CA ASN A 140 -46.00 -10.59 -31.45
C ASN A 140 -46.38 -10.30 -29.99
N LYS A 141 -46.34 -9.02 -29.61
CA LYS A 141 -46.63 -8.50 -28.29
C LYS A 141 -48.02 -8.87 -27.80
N THR A 142 -49.04 -8.66 -28.64
CA THR A 142 -50.44 -8.89 -28.26
C THR A 142 -50.70 -10.36 -27.91
N PRO A 143 -50.29 -11.35 -28.73
CA PRO A 143 -50.37 -12.77 -28.35
C PRO A 143 -49.53 -13.15 -27.13
N LEU A 144 -48.31 -12.60 -26.98
CA LEU A 144 -47.45 -12.88 -25.82
C LEU A 144 -48.10 -12.45 -24.49
N ILE A 145 -48.65 -11.23 -24.45
CA ILE A 145 -49.38 -10.71 -23.29
C ILE A 145 -50.63 -11.56 -23.02
N ALA A 146 -51.37 -11.95 -24.06
CA ALA A 146 -52.52 -12.84 -23.90
C ALA A 146 -52.14 -14.22 -23.36
N ALA A 147 -50.93 -14.70 -23.65
CA ALA A 147 -50.37 -15.95 -23.13
C ALA A 147 -49.80 -15.80 -21.70
N GLY A 148 -49.67 -14.58 -21.18
CA GLY A 148 -49.19 -14.30 -19.82
C GLY A 148 -47.76 -13.76 -19.73
N TYR A 149 -47.06 -13.54 -20.85
CA TYR A 149 -45.77 -12.84 -20.84
C TYR A 149 -46.00 -11.34 -20.70
N THR A 150 -45.67 -10.78 -19.54
CA THR A 150 -46.10 -9.43 -19.16
C THR A 150 -45.27 -8.33 -19.84
N GLN A 151 -45.75 -7.09 -19.82
CA GLN A 151 -44.93 -5.95 -20.28
C GLN A 151 -43.64 -5.83 -19.47
N ALA A 152 -43.70 -6.07 -18.16
CA ALA A 152 -42.52 -6.04 -17.30
C ALA A 152 -41.47 -7.08 -17.74
N ASP A 153 -41.89 -8.25 -18.23
CA ASP A 153 -40.97 -9.25 -18.77
C ASP A 153 -40.35 -8.84 -20.11
N ILE A 154 -41.03 -7.97 -20.88
CA ILE A 154 -40.48 -7.38 -22.11
C ILE A 154 -39.45 -6.30 -21.74
N ASP A 155 -39.81 -5.41 -20.81
CA ASP A 155 -38.95 -4.32 -20.32
C ASP A 155 -37.70 -4.85 -19.60
N GLU A 156 -37.79 -6.01 -18.93
CA GLU A 156 -36.66 -6.69 -18.30
C GLU A 156 -35.58 -7.08 -19.32
N LEU A 157 -35.95 -7.43 -20.56
CA LEU A 157 -34.98 -7.74 -21.61
C LEU A 157 -34.16 -6.52 -22.03
N GLU A 158 -34.80 -5.35 -22.10
CA GLU A 158 -34.15 -4.07 -22.40
C GLU A 158 -33.27 -3.63 -21.24
N THR A 159 -33.77 -3.72 -20.00
CA THR A 159 -33.02 -3.40 -18.79
C THR A 159 -31.73 -4.21 -18.70
N LEU A 160 -31.80 -5.54 -18.87
CA LEU A 160 -30.64 -6.42 -18.84
C LEU A 160 -29.66 -6.14 -19.99
N MET A 161 -30.16 -5.75 -21.16
CA MET A 161 -29.32 -5.36 -22.29
C MET A 161 -28.52 -4.08 -21.97
N ASP A 162 -29.18 -3.07 -21.40
CA ASP A 162 -28.56 -1.78 -21.07
C ASP A 162 -27.53 -1.93 -19.95
N GLU A 163 -27.85 -2.67 -18.89
CA GLU A 163 -26.91 -2.97 -17.79
C GLU A 163 -25.66 -3.73 -18.28
N ILE A 164 -25.84 -4.74 -19.14
CA ILE A 164 -24.71 -5.47 -19.73
C ILE A 164 -23.87 -4.56 -20.62
N ASP A 165 -24.49 -3.65 -21.38
CA ASP A 165 -23.77 -2.73 -22.25
C ASP A 165 -22.99 -1.67 -21.48
N GLU A 166 -23.56 -1.15 -20.39
CA GLU A 166 -22.91 -0.22 -19.47
C GLU A 166 -21.68 -0.87 -18.82
N LEU A 167 -21.83 -2.05 -18.24
CA LEU A 167 -20.71 -2.78 -17.62
C LEU A 167 -19.59 -3.11 -18.63
N ASN A 168 -19.93 -3.47 -19.86
CA ASN A 168 -18.91 -3.69 -20.91
C ASN A 168 -18.18 -2.39 -21.26
N ARG A 169 -18.90 -1.26 -21.39
CA ARG A 169 -18.28 0.04 -21.64
C ARG A 169 -17.35 0.44 -20.50
N ASP A 170 -17.79 0.27 -19.27
CA ASP A 170 -17.01 0.64 -18.08
C ASP A 170 -15.75 -0.22 -17.96
N GLN A 171 -15.85 -1.52 -18.25
CA GLN A 171 -14.69 -2.41 -18.30
C GLN A 171 -13.67 -1.97 -19.37
N GLU A 172 -14.11 -1.69 -20.59
CA GLU A 172 -13.24 -1.24 -21.68
C GLU A 172 -12.61 0.13 -21.40
N LEU A 173 -13.36 1.04 -20.77
CA LEU A 173 -12.85 2.33 -20.30
C LEU A 173 -11.77 2.15 -19.24
N ALA A 174 -12.00 1.33 -18.22
CA ALA A 174 -11.02 1.04 -17.17
C ALA A 174 -9.75 0.36 -17.74
N LEU A 175 -9.91 -0.57 -18.68
CA LEU A 175 -8.79 -1.21 -19.39
C LEU A 175 -7.98 -0.20 -20.22
N SER A 176 -8.66 0.68 -20.95
CA SER A 176 -8.01 1.73 -21.73
C SER A 176 -7.29 2.75 -20.85
N ASP A 177 -7.89 3.12 -19.71
CA ASP A 177 -7.35 4.14 -18.83
C ASP A 177 -6.17 3.65 -17.99
N ARG A 178 -6.01 2.32 -17.81
CA ARG A 178 -4.89 1.71 -17.08
C ARG A 178 -3.50 2.22 -17.52
N GLY A 179 -3.30 2.37 -18.83
CA GLY A 179 -2.05 2.89 -19.39
C GLY A 179 -1.85 4.37 -19.04
N THR A 180 -2.89 5.19 -19.24
CA THR A 180 -2.91 6.61 -18.93
C THR A 180 -2.68 6.88 -17.45
N LYS A 181 -3.39 6.19 -16.56
CA LYS A 181 -3.23 6.31 -15.09
C LYS A 181 -1.81 5.99 -14.66
N THR A 182 -1.13 5.03 -15.31
CA THR A 182 0.27 4.71 -14.99
C THR A 182 1.21 5.87 -15.34
N GLU A 183 1.05 6.47 -16.52
CA GLU A 183 1.88 7.62 -16.94
C GLU A 183 1.61 8.87 -16.09
N VAL A 184 0.34 9.11 -15.74
CA VAL A 184 -0.09 10.20 -14.86
C VAL A 184 0.49 10.00 -13.47
N ARG A 185 0.44 8.78 -12.92
CA ARG A 185 1.03 8.45 -11.61
C ARG A 185 2.54 8.66 -11.60
N VAL A 186 3.27 8.15 -12.59
CA VAL A 186 4.74 8.32 -12.65
C VAL A 186 5.09 9.81 -12.75
N THR A 187 4.33 10.58 -13.53
CA THR A 187 4.52 12.04 -13.63
C THR A 187 4.31 12.73 -12.28
N ALA A 188 3.22 12.42 -11.58
CA ALA A 188 2.91 13.01 -10.28
C ALA A 188 3.97 12.63 -9.22
N MET A 189 4.35 11.36 -9.16
CA MET A 189 5.39 10.87 -8.24
C MET A 189 6.76 11.51 -8.52
N ASN A 190 7.13 11.69 -9.80
CA ASN A 190 8.36 12.39 -10.16
C ASN A 190 8.32 13.87 -9.75
N ALA A 191 7.15 14.51 -9.77
CA ALA A 191 7.00 15.88 -9.29
C ALA A 191 7.24 15.96 -7.78
N VAL A 192 6.67 15.04 -7.00
CA VAL A 192 6.93 14.91 -5.54
C VAL A 192 8.42 14.70 -5.27
N TRP A 193 9.04 13.78 -6.00
CA TRP A 193 10.46 13.48 -5.86
C TRP A 193 11.36 14.69 -6.11
N GLU A 194 11.01 15.53 -7.08
CA GLU A 194 11.78 16.75 -7.37
C GLU A 194 11.78 17.75 -6.20
N PHE A 195 10.67 17.91 -5.48
CA PHE A 195 10.65 18.70 -4.25
C PHE A 195 11.62 18.14 -3.22
N MET A 196 11.59 16.81 -2.99
CA MET A 196 12.51 16.15 -2.07
C MET A 196 13.98 16.33 -2.49
N ARG A 197 14.28 16.23 -3.80
CA ARG A 197 15.66 16.48 -4.31
C ARG A 197 16.13 17.89 -4.00
N GLN A 198 15.27 18.89 -4.16
CA GLN A 198 15.60 20.28 -3.84
C GLN A 198 15.86 20.48 -2.34
N ILE A 199 15.03 19.90 -1.48
CA ILE A 199 15.22 19.94 -0.02
C ILE A 199 16.52 19.21 0.38
N ASN A 200 16.75 17.98 -0.11
CA ASN A 200 17.99 17.24 0.16
C ASN A 200 19.23 18.05 -0.23
N LYS A 201 19.23 18.65 -1.43
CA LYS A 201 20.38 19.41 -1.93
C LYS A 201 20.66 20.65 -1.08
N THR A 202 19.62 21.37 -0.69
CA THR A 202 19.75 22.61 0.10
C THR A 202 20.06 22.33 1.57
N SER A 203 19.55 21.24 2.14
CA SER A 203 19.81 20.84 3.54
C SER A 203 21.31 20.69 3.83
N LYS A 204 22.08 20.18 2.87
CA LYS A 204 23.55 20.03 2.94
C LYS A 204 24.30 21.34 3.16
N VAL A 205 23.69 22.47 2.81
CA VAL A 205 24.24 23.81 3.04
C VAL A 205 23.67 24.42 4.31
N VAL A 206 22.36 24.29 4.53
CA VAL A 206 21.67 24.85 5.72
C VAL A 206 22.17 24.21 7.01
N PHE A 207 22.43 22.91 6.98
CA PHE A 207 22.76 22.08 8.15
C PHE A 207 24.14 21.44 8.05
N VAL A 208 25.09 22.11 7.41
CA VAL A 208 26.46 21.60 7.23
C VAL A 208 27.11 21.11 8.53
N ASP A 209 26.80 21.77 9.66
CA ASP A 209 27.34 21.45 10.98
C ASP A 209 26.41 20.58 11.84
N SER A 210 25.28 20.10 11.29
CA SER A 210 24.29 19.30 12.04
C SER A 210 24.00 17.97 11.34
N PRO A 211 24.77 16.90 11.65
CA PRO A 211 24.58 15.58 11.08
C PRO A 211 23.15 15.05 11.28
N ALA A 212 22.59 15.21 12.48
CA ALA A 212 21.22 14.79 12.79
C ALA A 212 20.17 15.47 11.90
N LYS A 213 20.38 16.73 11.51
CA LYS A 213 19.48 17.43 10.58
C LYS A 213 19.69 16.98 9.14
N LEU A 214 20.91 16.66 8.73
CA LEU A 214 21.17 16.11 7.39
C LEU A 214 20.52 14.75 7.19
N ASP A 215 20.52 13.90 8.23
CA ASP A 215 19.90 12.58 8.20
C ASP A 215 18.38 12.66 7.97
N MET A 216 17.71 13.68 8.52
CA MET A 216 16.27 13.95 8.30
C MET A 216 15.89 14.22 6.84
N TYR A 217 16.86 14.57 5.98
CA TYR A 217 16.62 14.94 4.58
C TYR A 217 17.33 14.02 3.59
N LEU A 218 17.68 12.79 3.96
CA LEU A 218 18.24 11.80 3.03
C LEU A 218 17.16 11.23 2.11
N LEU A 219 17.38 11.30 0.79
CA LEU A 219 16.45 10.76 -0.23
C LEU A 219 16.32 9.24 -0.18
N TYR A 220 17.42 8.60 0.16
CA TYR A 220 17.48 7.19 0.48
C TYR A 220 18.04 7.17 1.87
N PRO A 221 17.20 7.30 2.91
CA PRO A 221 17.66 6.93 4.22
C PRO A 221 18.05 5.46 4.05
N THR A 222 19.35 5.17 4.11
CA THR A 222 19.73 3.84 4.58
C THR A 222 18.92 3.74 5.86
N SER A 223 18.02 2.77 5.96
CA SER A 223 17.53 2.38 7.26
C SER A 223 18.79 2.26 8.09
N SER A 224 19.07 3.27 8.92
CA SER A 224 20.11 3.17 9.92
C SER A 224 19.48 2.25 10.93
N SER A 225 19.47 0.98 10.52
CA SER A 225 19.34 -0.23 11.29
C SER A 225 20.57 -0.35 12.20
N SER A 226 20.95 0.76 12.80
CA SER A 226 21.76 0.82 14.00
C SER A 226 20.94 1.69 14.93
N LEU A 227 20.16 1.04 15.78
CA LEU A 227 19.66 1.68 16.98
C LEU A 227 20.82 2.43 17.63
N PRO A 228 20.62 3.67 18.10
CA PRO A 228 21.65 4.43 18.77
C PRO A 228 22.35 3.58 19.83
N LYS A 229 23.67 3.76 19.95
CA LYS A 229 24.45 3.11 21.01
C LYS A 229 23.83 3.47 22.37
N VAL A 230 23.61 2.47 23.21
CA VAL A 230 23.16 2.66 24.60
C VAL A 230 24.17 3.54 25.35
N GLN A 231 23.68 4.61 25.97
CA GLN A 231 24.50 5.58 26.73
C GLN A 231 24.25 5.43 28.23
N ASN A 232 25.19 5.97 29.03
CA ASN A 232 25.10 6.02 30.49
C ASN A 232 24.84 4.65 31.13
N LEU A 233 25.45 3.59 30.58
CA LEU A 233 25.48 2.30 31.26
C LEU A 233 26.29 2.46 32.54
N GLU A 234 25.65 2.21 33.68
CA GLU A 234 26.26 2.21 35.00
C GLU A 234 26.13 0.82 35.61
N ALA A 235 27.10 0.45 36.45
CA ALA A 235 27.08 -0.81 37.20
C ALA A 235 27.52 -0.55 38.64
N THR A 236 26.71 -1.00 39.60
CA THR A 236 27.02 -0.90 41.04
C THR A 236 26.85 -2.26 41.70
N VAL A 237 27.49 -2.46 42.87
CA VAL A 237 27.40 -3.71 43.63
C VAL A 237 26.39 -3.55 44.75
N ASP A 238 25.36 -4.39 44.77
CA ASP A 238 24.57 -4.65 45.97
C ASP A 238 25.12 -5.89 46.68
N ALA A 239 25.69 -5.68 47.87
CA ALA A 239 26.27 -6.72 48.71
C ALA A 239 25.23 -7.49 49.54
N GLY A 240 23.94 -7.30 49.28
CA GLY A 240 22.86 -8.10 49.85
C GLY A 240 22.98 -9.61 49.49
N PRO A 241 22.26 -10.50 50.18
CA PRO A 241 22.16 -11.91 49.79
C PRO A 241 20.95 -12.14 48.85
N PRO A 242 21.13 -12.51 47.56
CA PRO A 242 22.39 -12.77 46.85
C PRO A 242 23.07 -11.49 46.35
N MET A 243 24.40 -11.53 46.22
CA MET A 243 25.18 -10.38 45.74
C MET A 243 24.95 -10.18 44.24
N VAL A 244 24.61 -8.96 43.84
CA VAL A 244 24.27 -8.63 42.46
C VAL A 244 25.01 -7.39 41.96
N ALA A 245 25.27 -7.36 40.66
CA ALA A 245 25.58 -6.14 39.92
C ALA A 245 24.24 -5.53 39.46
N GLU A 246 23.93 -4.33 39.93
CA GLU A 246 22.79 -3.54 39.48
C GLU A 246 23.21 -2.70 38.29
N LEU A 247 22.59 -2.93 37.13
CA LEU A 247 22.85 -2.24 35.88
C LEU A 247 21.70 -1.28 35.54
N THR A 248 22.03 -0.06 35.12
CA THR A 248 21.07 0.92 34.60
C THR A 248 21.63 1.63 33.37
N TRP A 249 20.76 2.02 32.43
CA TRP A 249 21.15 2.79 31.24
C TRP A 249 20.01 3.69 30.75
N ASP A 250 20.31 4.57 29.80
CA ASP A 250 19.30 5.43 29.18
C ASP A 250 18.46 4.68 28.15
N ALA A 251 17.16 4.99 28.07
CA ALA A 251 16.29 4.48 27.04
C ALA A 251 16.76 4.93 25.64
N VAL A 252 16.83 3.99 24.71
CA VAL A 252 17.12 4.25 23.30
C VAL A 252 15.78 4.41 22.57
N VAL A 253 15.66 5.49 21.80
CA VAL A 253 14.48 5.74 20.95
C VAL A 253 14.31 4.59 19.96
N ASP A 254 13.07 4.16 19.74
CA ASP A 254 12.70 3.06 18.84
C ASP A 254 13.29 1.68 19.20
N ALA A 255 13.81 1.50 20.43
CA ALA A 255 14.27 0.21 20.94
C ALA A 255 13.18 -0.48 21.79
N PRO A 256 12.48 -1.51 21.26
CA PRO A 256 11.54 -2.30 22.06
C PRO A 256 12.23 -3.19 23.10
N GLU A 257 13.50 -3.57 22.91
CA GLU A 257 14.23 -4.48 23.80
C GLU A 257 15.75 -4.18 23.84
N TYR A 258 16.43 -4.68 24.88
CA TYR A 258 17.87 -4.61 25.10
C TYR A 258 18.45 -6.00 25.36
N GLN A 259 19.71 -6.21 24.97
CA GLN A 259 20.47 -7.42 25.28
C GLN A 259 21.67 -7.10 26.18
N VAL A 260 21.80 -7.86 27.27
CA VAL A 260 22.87 -7.72 28.26
C VAL A 260 23.92 -8.81 28.03
N PHE A 261 25.19 -8.40 28.08
CA PHE A 261 26.34 -9.27 27.93
C PHE A 261 27.32 -9.06 29.09
N MET A 262 28.00 -10.13 29.50
CA MET A 262 28.93 -10.12 30.61
C MET A 262 30.25 -10.82 30.26
N SER A 263 31.36 -10.31 30.77
CA SER A 263 32.65 -11.01 30.80
C SER A 263 33.17 -11.13 32.22
N GLN A 264 33.41 -12.35 32.69
CA GLN A 264 33.97 -12.62 34.01
C GLN A 264 35.47 -12.93 33.89
N VAL A 265 36.30 -12.19 34.63
CA VAL A 265 37.75 -12.36 34.64
C VAL A 265 38.31 -12.24 36.05
N ALA A 266 39.56 -12.67 36.26
CA ALA A 266 40.24 -12.44 37.53
C ALA A 266 40.36 -10.93 37.81
N VAL A 267 40.37 -10.57 39.10
CA VAL A 267 40.55 -9.19 39.57
C VAL A 267 41.73 -8.51 38.87
N GLY A 268 41.51 -7.27 38.43
CA GLY A 268 42.52 -6.46 37.73
C GLY A 268 42.76 -6.81 36.26
N GLN A 269 42.13 -7.85 35.71
CA GLN A 269 42.27 -8.19 34.29
C GLN A 269 41.35 -7.33 33.39
N PRO A 270 41.75 -7.05 32.14
CA PRO A 270 40.86 -6.46 31.15
C PRO A 270 39.70 -7.42 30.80
N ALA A 271 38.67 -6.90 30.15
CA ALA A 271 37.55 -7.72 29.69
C ALA A 271 38.04 -8.87 28.80
N GLY A 272 37.50 -10.07 29.04
CA GLY A 272 37.70 -11.25 28.19
C GLY A 272 36.58 -11.37 27.15
N THR A 273 36.23 -12.61 26.81
CA THR A 273 35.05 -12.89 25.97
C THR A 273 33.77 -12.47 26.69
N TYR A 274 32.85 -11.83 25.96
CA TYR A 274 31.52 -11.49 26.45
C TYR A 274 30.54 -12.59 26.09
N ASP A 275 29.84 -13.11 27.09
CA ASP A 275 28.77 -14.08 26.94
C ASP A 275 27.41 -13.38 27.07
N TRP A 276 26.42 -13.91 26.34
CA TRP A 276 25.04 -13.42 26.44
C TRP A 276 24.44 -13.79 27.79
N VAL A 277 23.80 -12.83 28.43
CA VAL A 277 23.16 -12.99 29.75
C VAL A 277 21.64 -13.07 29.61
N ALA A 278 21.04 -12.03 29.03
CA ALA A 278 19.59 -11.88 28.97
C ALA A 278 19.14 -10.88 27.89
N GLY A 279 17.87 -10.97 27.52
CA GLY A 279 17.10 -9.92 26.86
C GLY A 279 16.13 -9.26 27.86
N THR A 280 15.89 -7.96 27.74
CA THR A 280 14.99 -7.21 28.64
C THR A 280 14.37 -6.01 27.93
N ILE A 281 13.09 -5.75 28.19
CA ILE A 281 12.39 -4.54 27.71
C ILE A 281 12.59 -3.34 28.65
N PHE A 282 13.25 -3.54 29.79
CA PHE A 282 13.52 -2.50 30.77
C PHE A 282 14.91 -1.91 30.57
N THR A 283 15.12 -0.71 31.10
CA THR A 283 16.42 -0.03 31.09
C THR A 283 17.29 -0.33 32.32
N ASN A 284 17.04 -1.48 32.94
CA ASN A 284 17.80 -1.98 34.09
C ASN A 284 17.89 -3.51 34.09
N TRP A 285 18.90 -4.04 34.77
CA TRP A 285 19.12 -5.48 34.95
C TRP A 285 19.95 -5.78 36.21
N ASN A 286 19.53 -6.78 36.99
CA ASN A 286 20.28 -7.25 38.16
C ASN A 286 20.95 -8.59 37.85
N GLN A 287 22.28 -8.60 37.80
CA GLN A 287 23.06 -9.79 37.48
C GLN A 287 23.71 -10.38 38.74
N PRO A 288 23.45 -11.65 39.10
CA PRO A 288 24.18 -12.32 40.18
C PRO A 288 25.69 -12.36 39.93
N ILE A 289 26.47 -12.01 40.95
CA ILE A 289 27.95 -11.97 40.92
C ILE A 289 28.55 -12.62 42.17
N VAL A 290 29.86 -12.89 42.14
CA VAL A 290 30.60 -13.55 43.24
C VAL A 290 31.91 -12.83 43.54
N TYR A 291 32.39 -12.92 44.78
CA TYR A 291 33.66 -12.30 45.20
C TYR A 291 34.87 -12.86 44.43
N GLY A 292 35.91 -12.04 44.30
CA GLY A 292 37.20 -12.45 43.76
C GLY A 292 37.29 -12.43 42.23
N PHE A 293 36.30 -11.85 41.56
CA PHE A 293 36.28 -11.67 40.11
C PHE A 293 35.91 -10.24 39.75
N ARG A 294 36.36 -9.79 38.57
CA ARG A 294 35.88 -8.59 37.90
C ARG A 294 34.86 -8.99 36.85
N PHE A 295 33.73 -8.30 36.83
CA PHE A 295 32.65 -8.53 35.88
C PHE A 295 32.49 -7.30 35.00
N TRP A 296 32.71 -7.46 33.70
CA TRP A 296 32.50 -6.43 32.70
C TRP A 296 31.13 -6.60 32.05
N PHE A 297 30.46 -5.49 31.76
CA PHE A 297 29.13 -5.47 31.15
C PHE A 297 29.08 -4.61 29.91
N LYS A 298 28.29 -5.06 28.93
CA LYS A 298 27.88 -4.29 27.76
C LYS A 298 26.41 -4.53 27.49
N VAL A 299 25.74 -3.50 26.99
CA VAL A 299 24.32 -3.56 26.60
C VAL A 299 24.19 -3.04 25.17
N ARG A 300 23.27 -3.62 24.39
CA ARG A 300 22.86 -3.07 23.09
C ARG A 300 21.34 -3.06 22.97
N ALA A 301 20.81 -2.07 22.27
CA ALA A 301 19.40 -2.01 21.89
C ALA A 301 19.10 -2.95 20.71
N ILE A 302 17.89 -3.50 20.65
CA ILE A 302 17.40 -4.35 19.55
C ILE A 302 15.96 -3.96 19.15
N ASP A 303 15.67 -4.09 17.84
CA ASP A 303 14.36 -3.93 17.21
C ASP A 303 14.33 -4.90 16.02
N GLU A 304 13.89 -6.14 16.23
CA GLU A 304 14.17 -7.23 15.30
C GLU A 304 13.76 -6.90 13.84
N PRO A 305 14.65 -7.12 12.85
CA PRO A 305 15.95 -7.81 12.92
C PRO A 305 17.16 -6.89 13.22
N THR A 306 16.92 -5.63 13.55
CA THR A 306 17.93 -4.59 13.78
C THR A 306 18.61 -4.73 15.15
N THR A 307 19.93 -4.57 15.18
CA THR A 307 20.70 -4.49 16.44
C THR A 307 21.55 -3.22 16.48
N GLY A 308 21.51 -2.49 17.59
CA GLY A 308 22.38 -1.34 17.85
C GLY A 308 23.81 -1.74 18.20
N ALA A 309 24.69 -0.73 18.23
CA ALA A 309 26.06 -0.90 18.73
C ALA A 309 26.06 -1.16 20.25
N PHE A 310 27.08 -1.88 20.73
CA PHE A 310 27.30 -2.06 22.17
C PHE A 310 27.64 -0.74 22.86
N SER A 311 27.11 -0.55 24.07
CA SER A 311 27.50 0.48 25.01
C SER A 311 29.01 0.48 25.28
N ASP A 312 29.49 1.56 25.90
CA ASP A 312 30.80 1.49 26.56
C ASP A 312 30.76 0.43 27.66
N ALA A 313 31.89 -0.26 27.84
CA ALA A 313 31.99 -1.31 28.84
C ALA A 313 32.15 -0.68 30.22
N VAL A 314 31.37 -1.18 31.18
CA VAL A 314 31.57 -0.89 32.60
C VAL A 314 31.94 -2.16 33.35
N PHE A 315 32.48 -2.03 34.55
CA PHE A 315 32.78 -3.20 35.37
C PHE A 315 32.46 -2.95 36.84
N VAL A 316 32.24 -4.05 37.55
CA VAL A 316 32.26 -4.10 39.01
C VAL A 316 33.29 -5.13 39.49
N GLU A 317 33.80 -4.92 40.69
CA GLU A 317 34.78 -5.79 41.32
C GLU A 317 34.42 -5.88 42.82
N PRO A 318 33.50 -6.79 43.19
CA PRO A 318 33.04 -6.97 44.56
C PRO A 318 34.10 -7.59 45.50
#